data_AF-A0A3G2I0H0-F1
#
_entry.id   AF-A0A3G2I0H0-F1
#
_cell.length_a   1.000
_cell.length_b   1.000
_cell.length_c   1.000
_cell.angle_alpha   90.00
_cell.angle_beta   90.00
_cell.angle_gamma   90.00
#
_symmetry.space_group_name_H-M   'P 1'
#
loop_
_entity.id
_entity.type
_entity.pdbx_description
1 polymer ?
#
loop_
_entity_poly.entity_id
_entity_poly.type
_entity_poly.pdbx_seq_one_letter_code
_entity_poly.pdbx_strand_id
1 'polypeptide(L)'
;MSQPDLANLDEHAFTSPTLSELPPSRRATHAPRILLLYGSLRERSYSRLLTQEAARLLNAMGAETKIFDPHQFPLPDGATDEHPKVQELSARVQQRSI
;
A
#
# COMPACT_ATOMS: atom_id res chain seq x y z
N MET A 1 4.93 31.91 -19.41
CA MET A 1 5.07 33.26 -18.81
C MET A 1 5.55 33.01 -17.40
N SER A 2 6.83 33.24 -17.12
CA SER A 2 7.40 32.89 -15.81
C SER A 2 6.74 33.70 -14.69
N GLN A 3 6.17 32.99 -13.73
CA GLN A 3 5.59 33.60 -12.53
C GLN A 3 6.73 34.07 -11.62
N PRO A 4 6.83 35.37 -11.31
CA PRO A 4 7.98 35.94 -10.62
C PRO A 4 8.14 35.49 -9.16
N ASP A 5 7.13 34.82 -8.57
CA ASP A 5 7.11 34.44 -7.15
C ASP A 5 7.42 32.96 -6.89
N LEU A 6 7.73 32.18 -7.93
CA LEU A 6 8.00 30.74 -7.84
C LEU A 6 9.34 30.38 -8.52
N ALA A 7 10.44 30.97 -8.03
CA ALA A 7 11.76 30.86 -8.64
C ALA A 7 12.32 29.42 -8.75
N ASN A 8 11.84 28.48 -7.94
CA ASN A 8 12.26 27.08 -7.95
C ASN A 8 11.29 26.16 -8.70
N LEU A 9 10.27 26.72 -9.36
CA LEU A 9 9.28 25.94 -10.10
C LEU A 9 9.84 25.55 -11.47
N ASP A 10 9.93 24.25 -11.71
CA ASP A 10 10.07 23.74 -13.07
C ASP A 10 8.71 23.81 -13.78
N GLU A 11 8.54 24.77 -14.68
CA GLU A 11 7.33 24.96 -15.47
C GLU A 11 6.98 23.70 -16.30
N HIS A 12 7.95 22.87 -16.66
CA HIS A 12 7.71 21.65 -17.45
C HIS A 12 7.12 20.50 -16.62
N ALA A 13 7.31 20.51 -15.30
CA ALA A 13 6.74 19.53 -14.38
C ALA A 13 5.47 20.02 -13.69
N PHE A 14 5.12 21.30 -13.84
CA PHE A 14 3.98 21.91 -13.17
C PHE A 14 2.72 21.91 -14.05
N THR A 15 1.78 21.02 -13.74
CA THR A 15 0.47 20.96 -14.40
C THR A 15 -0.64 21.25 -13.39
N SER A 16 -1.51 22.21 -13.70
CA SER A 16 -2.70 22.48 -12.89
C SER A 16 -3.70 21.32 -13.06
N PRO A 17 -4.14 20.67 -11.97
CA PRO A 17 -5.05 19.53 -12.07
C PRO A 17 -6.42 19.96 -12.59
N THR A 18 -6.98 19.22 -13.55
CA THR A 18 -8.36 19.42 -14.03
C THR A 18 -9.28 18.31 -13.52
N LEU A 19 -10.56 18.61 -13.28
CA LEU A 19 -11.54 17.60 -12.83
C LEU A 19 -11.70 16.45 -13.84
N SER A 20 -11.48 16.72 -15.13
CA SER A 20 -11.49 15.71 -16.20
C SER A 20 -10.36 14.68 -16.09
N GLU A 21 -9.26 15.00 -15.41
CA GLU A 21 -8.08 14.13 -15.28
C GLU A 21 -8.12 13.25 -14.02
N LEU A 22 -9.01 13.51 -13.07
CA LEU A 22 -9.11 12.76 -11.82
C LEU A 22 -9.66 11.33 -11.98
N PRO A 23 -10.73 11.08 -12.77
CA PRO A 23 -11.23 9.74 -12.95
C PRO A 23 -10.22 8.90 -13.73
N PRO A 24 -9.96 7.64 -13.32
CA PRO A 24 -9.08 6.78 -14.10
C PRO A 24 -9.69 6.51 -15.48
N SER A 25 -8.86 6.48 -16.51
CA SER A 25 -9.29 6.21 -17.89
C SER A 25 -9.99 4.85 -18.04
N ARG A 26 -9.71 3.91 -17.13
CA ARG A 26 -10.40 2.62 -17.00
C ARG A 26 -10.71 2.33 -15.53
N ARG A 27 -11.97 2.05 -15.21
CA ARG A 27 -12.35 1.58 -13.88
C ARG A 27 -11.88 0.14 -13.68
N ALA A 28 -11.33 -0.15 -12.51
CA ALA A 28 -11.02 -1.51 -12.09
C ALA A 28 -12.30 -2.35 -12.00
N THR A 29 -12.27 -3.56 -12.53
CA THR A 29 -13.38 -4.53 -12.47
C THR A 29 -13.12 -5.67 -11.49
N HIS A 30 -11.90 -5.78 -10.95
CA HIS A 30 -11.56 -6.72 -9.90
C HIS A 30 -11.92 -6.16 -8.52
N ALA A 31 -12.00 -7.04 -7.51
CA ALA A 31 -12.16 -6.66 -6.12
C ALA A 31 -11.05 -5.71 -5.65
N PRO A 32 -11.32 -4.71 -4.79
CA PRO A 32 -10.27 -3.91 -4.14
C PRO A 32 -9.30 -4.81 -3.39
N ARG A 33 -7.99 -4.66 -3.63
CA ARG A 33 -6.95 -5.47 -2.98
C ARG A 33 -6.40 -4.72 -1.78
N ILE A 34 -6.46 -5.33 -0.59
CA ILE A 34 -6.05 -4.69 0.65
C ILE A 34 -5.05 -5.59 1.38
N LEU A 35 -3.83 -5.10 1.56
CA LEU A 35 -2.83 -5.73 2.41
C LEU A 35 -2.97 -5.17 3.83
N LEU A 36 -3.16 -6.06 4.80
CA LEU A 36 -3.25 -5.72 6.21
C LEU A 36 -1.96 -6.12 6.94
N LEU A 37 -1.44 -5.17 7.73
CA LEU A 37 -0.26 -5.32 8.57
C LEU A 37 -0.66 -5.17 10.05
N TYR A 38 0.05 -5.83 10.96
CA TYR A 38 -0.13 -5.67 12.41
C TYR A 38 1.22 -5.46 13.12
N GLY A 39 1.21 -4.66 14.18
CA GLY A 39 2.43 -4.20 14.87
C GLY A 39 2.84 -4.98 16.12
N SER A 40 2.34 -6.20 16.34
CA SER A 40 2.70 -6.99 17.53
C SER A 40 2.88 -8.47 17.24
N LEU A 41 4.04 -8.99 17.61
CA LEU A 41 4.47 -10.39 17.52
C LEU A 41 4.24 -11.18 18.81
N ARG A 42 3.53 -10.60 19.78
CA ARG A 42 3.16 -11.31 21.01
C ARG A 42 2.25 -12.47 20.67
N GLU A 43 2.36 -13.56 21.43
CA GLU A 43 1.50 -14.74 21.32
C GLU A 43 0.01 -14.33 21.32
N ARG A 44 -0.40 -13.53 22.30
CA ARG A 44 -1.70 -12.85 22.33
C ARG A 44 -1.57 -11.40 21.86
N SER A 45 -1.80 -11.18 20.57
CA SER A 45 -1.72 -9.88 19.92
C SER A 45 -3.13 -9.37 19.56
N TYR A 46 -3.63 -8.35 20.28
CA TYR A 46 -4.94 -7.76 19.99
C TYR A 46 -4.98 -7.04 18.64
N SER A 47 -3.85 -6.47 18.20
CA SER A 47 -3.76 -5.89 16.86
C SER A 47 -3.89 -6.98 15.79
N ARG A 48 -3.26 -8.15 15.97
CA ARG A 48 -3.44 -9.30 15.07
C ARG A 48 -4.90 -9.79 15.04
N LEU A 49 -5.56 -9.89 16.19
CA LEU A 49 -6.97 -10.26 16.27
C LEU A 49 -7.88 -9.23 15.56
N LEU A 50 -7.67 -7.94 15.81
CA LEU A 50 -8.40 -6.87 15.13
C LEU A 50 -8.18 -6.90 13.61
N THR A 51 -6.94 -7.09 13.17
CA THR A 51 -6.60 -7.24 11.75
C THR A 51 -7.34 -8.43 11.11
N GLN A 52 -7.50 -9.54 11.82
CA GLN A 52 -8.27 -10.69 11.34
C GLN A 52 -9.77 -10.37 11.20
N GLU A 53 -10.37 -9.66 12.16
CA GLU A 53 -11.77 -9.22 12.05
C GLU A 53 -11.96 -8.19 10.92
N ALA A 54 -11.03 -7.24 10.79
CA ALA A 54 -11.05 -6.28 9.69
C ALA A 54 -11.00 -6.97 8.32
N ALA A 55 -10.17 -8.00 8.16
CA ALA A 55 -10.11 -8.79 6.94
C ALA A 55 -11.45 -9.48 6.62
N ARG A 56 -12.15 -10.02 7.63
CA ARG A 56 -13.48 -10.62 7.45
C ARG A 56 -14.51 -9.60 6.96
N LEU A 57 -14.55 -8.41 7.58
CA LEU A 57 -15.45 -7.34 7.18
C LEU A 57 -15.17 -6.86 5.75
N LEU A 58 -13.90 -6.65 5.42
CA LEU A 58 -13.49 -6.21 4.08
C LEU A 58 -13.82 -7.25 3.01
N ASN A 59 -13.59 -8.54 3.28
CA ASN A 59 -13.98 -9.60 2.36
C ASN A 59 -15.51 -9.65 2.17
N ALA A 60 -16.29 -9.46 3.24
CA ALA A 60 -17.75 -9.37 3.15
C ALA A 60 -18.22 -8.14 2.35
N MET A 61 -17.43 -7.06 2.35
CA MET A 61 -17.65 -5.86 1.51
C MET A 61 -17.16 -6.04 0.06
N GLY A 62 -16.61 -7.21 -0.31
CA GLY A 62 -16.18 -7.52 -1.67
C GLY A 62 -14.71 -7.21 -1.97
N ALA A 63 -13.87 -6.99 -0.96
CA ALA A 63 -12.43 -6.83 -1.14
C ALA A 63 -11.69 -8.19 -1.20
N GLU A 64 -10.52 -8.20 -1.81
CA GLU A 64 -9.52 -9.26 -1.70
C GLU A 64 -8.50 -8.85 -0.64
N THR A 65 -8.57 -9.46 0.55
CA THR A 65 -7.63 -9.14 1.64
C THR A 65 -6.49 -10.13 1.75
N LYS A 66 -5.30 -9.62 2.10
CA LYS A 66 -4.13 -10.43 2.48
C LYS A 66 -3.57 -9.90 3.79
N ILE A 67 -3.26 -10.78 4.73
CA ILE A 67 -2.59 -10.41 5.98
C ILE A 67 -1.12 -10.83 5.87
N PHE A 68 -0.20 -9.93 6.19
CA PHE A 68 1.22 -10.27 6.29
C PHE A 68 1.56 -10.66 7.72
N ASP A 69 2.26 -11.78 7.88
CA ASP A 69 2.85 -12.16 9.16
C ASP A 69 4.26 -11.56 9.29
N PRO A 70 4.53 -10.64 10.24
CA PRO A 70 5.85 -10.06 10.43
C PRO A 70 6.79 -10.92 11.30
N HIS A 71 6.42 -12.15 11.66
CA HIS A 71 7.38 -13.04 12.30
C HIS A 71 8.63 -13.23 11.43
N GLN A 72 9.80 -13.18 12.07
CA GLN A 72 11.12 -13.26 11.41
C GLN A 72 11.39 -12.09 10.44
N PHE A 73 10.62 -11.00 10.52
CA PHE A 73 10.96 -9.79 9.79
C PHE A 73 12.26 -9.21 10.37
N PRO A 74 13.25 -8.87 9.52
CA PRO A 74 14.51 -8.33 9.99
C PRO A 74 14.28 -6.95 10.62
N LEU A 75 15.17 -6.57 11.53
CA LEU A 75 15.23 -5.18 11.98
C LEU A 75 15.60 -4.27 10.80
N PRO A 76 15.25 -2.96 10.86
CA PRO A 76 15.78 -1.99 9.91
C PRO A 76 17.31 -2.12 9.81
N ASP A 77 17.83 -2.12 8.59
CA ASP A 77 19.25 -2.36 8.25
C ASP A 77 19.83 -3.72 8.68
N GLY A 78 18.99 -4.63 9.21
CA GLY A 78 19.41 -5.93 9.74
C GLY A 78 19.49 -7.06 8.70
N ALA A 79 19.01 -6.82 7.48
CA ALA A 79 19.16 -7.72 6.33
C ALA A 79 19.07 -6.94 5.02
N THR A 80 19.58 -7.54 3.94
CA THR A 80 19.47 -6.97 2.59
C THR A 80 18.09 -7.23 1.99
N ASP A 81 17.80 -6.62 0.84
CA ASP A 81 16.52 -6.75 0.15
C ASP A 81 16.23 -8.20 -0.28
N GLU A 82 17.24 -9.06 -0.40
CA GLU A 82 17.10 -10.48 -0.73
C GLU A 82 16.50 -11.32 0.42
N HIS A 83 16.34 -10.75 1.62
CA HIS A 83 15.75 -11.48 2.74
C HIS A 83 14.32 -11.96 2.39
N PRO A 84 13.96 -13.25 2.62
CA PRO A 84 12.69 -13.82 2.15
C PRO A 84 11.45 -13.04 2.59
N LYS A 85 11.43 -12.54 3.83
CA LYS A 85 10.32 -11.73 4.36
C LYS A 85 10.24 -10.32 3.76
N VAL A 86 11.36 -9.74 3.38
CA VAL A 86 11.41 -8.44 2.68
C VAL A 86 10.86 -8.61 1.27
N GLN A 87 11.31 -9.64 0.55
CA GLN A 87 10.77 -10.02 -0.76
C GLN A 87 9.27 -10.34 -0.72
N GLU A 88 8.81 -11.10 0.29
CA GLU A 88 7.39 -11.39 0.45
C GLU A 88 6.56 -10.13 0.65
N LEU A 89 6.99 -9.22 1.53
CA LEU A 89 6.28 -7.96 1.78
C LEU A 89 6.25 -7.10 0.51
N SER A 90 7.40 -6.92 -0.14
CA SER A 90 7.52 -6.16 -1.39
C SER A 90 6.62 -6.70 -2.49
N ALA A 91 6.59 -8.02 -2.69
CA ALA A 91 5.71 -8.66 -3.66
C ALA A 91 4.22 -8.43 -3.37
N ARG A 92 3.82 -8.42 -2.09
CA ARG A 92 2.44 -8.13 -1.67
C ARG A 92 2.06 -6.67 -1.85
N VAL A 93 2.98 -5.73 -1.55
CA VAL A 93 2.78 -4.29 -1.79
C VAL A 93 2.64 -3.99 -3.28
N GLN A 94 3.44 -4.68 -4.11
CA GLN A 94 3.47 -4.47 -5.55
C GLN A 94 2.41 -5.26 -6.33
N GLN A 95 1.42 -5.87 -5.66
CA GLN A 95 0.39 -6.67 -6.34
C GLN A 95 -0.47 -5.80 -7.28
N ARG A 96 0.00 -5.60 -8.51
CA ARG A 96 -0.66 -4.82 -9.55
C ARG A 96 -1.80 -5.59 -10.20
N SER A 97 -2.82 -4.84 -10.61
CA SER A 97 -3.93 -5.31 -11.45
C SER A 97 -3.40 -5.68 -12.84
N ILE A 98 -3.70 -6.89 -13.30
CA ILE A 98 -3.62 -7.25 -14.72
C ILE A 98 -4.87 -6.69 -15.39
#